data_AF-A0A840TUB0-F1
#
_entry.id   AF-A0A840TUB0-F1
#
_cell.length_a   1.000
_cell.length_b   1.000
_cell.length_c   1.000
_cell.angle_alpha   90.00
_cell.angle_beta   90.00
_cell.angle_gamma   90.00
#
_symmetry.space_group_name_H-M   'P 1'
#
loop_
_entity.id
_entity.type
_entity.pdbx_description
1 polymer ?
#
loop_
_entity_poly.entity_id
_entity_poly.type
_entity_poly.pdbx_seq_one_letter_code
_entity_poly.pdbx_strand_id
1 'polypeptide(L)'
;MASHTKILVTTTSTIDGVKIKKHIKPVSAHIVAGTNLFTEFLGDWADVFGGRSKAYQDQLSSLYNEAIEKLKMAAYQLGANCIIGLSVDMDEISGKNKSMFMITAIGTAVIIEANSPENEAIIKTDTIIENVGVDKINALRNKNLIIEGASQGELILDDKIWNFIISNQIEEVSLFLIKKYTEAVIDESMHPEVSSKFYKQLVIYFDSLPDDSKFNLLYGAIEAEKNERVILKLSEIIKELNLFNYEGILRLFNNSAFNIKKRGLRISTYDKTFFNKNDKEDLQKISAKIGEVFIERGIRTLKKQLLSSKEKEVWTCECGKTNDLDSHCSGCELDIYGFYRHEIKPLNAKKYIEQKIELISQYVG
;
A
#
# COMPACT_ATOMS: atom_id res chain seq x y z
N MET A 1 4.63 5.14 21.86
CA MET A 1 5.58 5.73 20.88
C MET A 1 4.81 6.76 20.07
N ALA A 2 5.41 7.91 19.75
CA ALA A 2 4.76 8.88 18.87
C ALA A 2 4.47 8.22 17.50
N SER A 3 3.44 8.66 16.80
CA SER A 3 3.29 8.34 15.37
C SER A 3 4.26 9.20 14.57
N HIS A 4 4.81 8.71 13.47
CA HIS A 4 5.66 9.51 12.57
C HIS A 4 4.93 10.78 12.10
N THR A 5 3.61 10.72 11.92
CA THR A 5 2.73 11.86 11.60
C THR A 5 2.69 12.96 12.67
N LYS A 6 3.23 12.72 13.88
CA LYS A 6 3.22 13.67 15.00
C LYS A 6 4.60 14.27 15.32
N ILE A 7 5.60 14.09 14.46
CA ILE A 7 6.92 14.72 14.65
C ILE A 7 6.80 16.21 14.29
N LEU A 8 7.10 17.06 15.27
CA LEU A 8 7.19 18.50 15.08
C LEU A 8 8.40 18.84 14.21
N VAL A 9 8.22 19.68 13.20
CA VAL A 9 9.30 20.14 12.31
C VAL A 9 9.33 21.66 12.33
N THR A 10 10.50 22.24 12.55
CA THR A 10 10.70 23.70 12.50
C THR A 10 11.95 24.07 11.69
N THR A 11 11.89 25.23 11.03
CA THR A 11 13.04 25.85 10.35
C THR A 11 14.00 26.52 11.34
N THR A 12 13.56 26.80 12.56
CA THR A 12 14.40 27.39 13.62
C THR A 12 15.33 26.35 14.25
N SER A 13 16.49 26.77 14.75
CA SER A 13 17.43 25.90 15.48
C SER A 13 16.99 25.59 16.91
N THR A 14 16.03 26.35 17.45
CA THR A 14 15.44 26.15 18.78
C THR A 14 13.94 26.40 18.73
N ILE A 15 13.21 25.86 19.70
CA ILE A 15 11.78 26.11 19.88
C ILE A 15 11.63 26.85 21.22
N ASP A 16 11.01 28.02 21.20
CA ASP A 16 10.84 28.83 22.40
C ASP A 16 10.03 28.08 23.46
N GLY A 17 10.48 28.14 24.71
CA GLY A 17 9.85 27.44 25.84
C GLY A 17 10.05 25.92 25.85
N VAL A 18 10.67 25.32 24.83
CA VAL A 18 10.86 23.87 24.73
C VAL A 18 12.32 23.48 24.91
N LYS A 19 12.61 22.65 25.92
CA LYS A 19 13.95 22.13 26.17
C LYS A 19 14.26 20.93 25.29
N ILE A 20 15.37 21.01 24.55
CA ILE A 20 15.94 19.86 23.82
C ILE A 20 16.67 18.95 24.82
N LYS A 21 16.22 17.70 24.95
CA LYS A 21 16.81 16.66 25.81
C LYS A 21 18.01 15.97 25.16
N LYS A 22 17.96 15.76 23.85
CA LYS A 22 19.01 15.03 23.11
C LYS A 22 19.07 15.45 21.65
N HIS A 23 20.25 15.78 21.16
CA HIS A 23 20.55 15.80 19.72
C HIS A 23 20.89 14.38 19.27
N ILE A 24 20.22 13.86 18.24
CA ILE A 24 20.47 12.50 17.74
C ILE A 24 21.49 12.55 16.62
N LYS A 25 21.09 13.03 15.44
CA LYS A 25 21.95 13.31 14.28
C LYS A 25 21.20 14.11 13.21
N PRO A 26 21.90 14.70 12.22
CA PRO A 26 21.26 15.20 11.01
C PRO A 26 20.49 14.10 10.27
N VAL A 27 19.39 14.49 9.64
CA VAL A 27 18.54 13.66 8.78
C VAL A 27 18.32 14.38 7.44
N SER A 28 18.14 13.61 6.38
CA SER A 28 17.83 14.12 5.05
C SER A 28 16.77 13.27 4.36
N ALA A 29 16.05 13.90 3.43
CA ALA A 29 15.14 13.26 2.50
C ALA A 29 15.31 13.89 1.12
N HIS A 30 15.26 13.06 0.08
CA HIS A 30 15.44 13.49 -1.30
C HIS A 30 14.30 12.95 -2.16
N ILE A 31 13.74 13.82 -2.99
CA ILE A 31 12.71 13.48 -3.97
C ILE A 31 13.19 13.94 -5.34
N VAL A 32 13.16 13.04 -6.31
CA VAL A 32 13.54 13.32 -7.70
C VAL A 32 12.30 13.22 -8.56
N ALA A 33 11.91 14.33 -9.19
CA ALA A 33 10.78 14.42 -10.10
C ALA A 33 11.26 14.71 -11.52
N GLY A 34 10.96 13.82 -12.47
CA GLY A 34 11.34 14.02 -13.87
C GLY A 34 10.44 15.03 -14.58
N THR A 35 10.97 15.70 -15.62
CA THR A 35 10.18 16.63 -16.46
C THR A 35 8.96 15.98 -17.11
N ASN A 36 8.97 14.67 -17.39
CA ASN A 36 7.81 13.91 -17.86
C ASN A 36 6.64 13.96 -16.86
N LEU A 37 6.93 13.93 -15.57
CA LEU A 37 5.94 14.03 -14.50
C LEU A 37 5.28 15.42 -14.49
N PHE A 38 6.02 16.46 -14.85
CA PHE A 38 5.44 17.80 -15.04
C PHE A 38 4.74 17.96 -16.39
N THR A 39 5.23 17.34 -17.47
CA THR A 39 4.61 17.45 -18.81
C THR A 39 3.32 16.64 -18.95
N GLU A 40 3.18 15.48 -18.28
CA GLU A 40 1.93 14.71 -18.24
C GLU A 40 0.82 15.47 -17.49
N PHE A 41 1.17 16.25 -16.46
CA PHE A 41 0.22 17.10 -15.73
C PHE A 41 -0.03 18.47 -16.43
N LEU A 42 0.92 18.99 -17.21
CA LEU A 42 0.80 20.27 -17.93
C LEU A 42 0.20 20.12 -19.34
N GLY A 43 0.31 18.95 -19.97
CA GLY A 43 -0.10 18.69 -21.36
C GLY A 43 -1.60 18.84 -21.61
N ASP A 44 -2.43 18.61 -20.59
CA ASP A 44 -3.90 18.74 -20.68
C ASP A 44 -4.45 20.09 -20.19
N TRP A 45 -3.60 20.97 -19.65
CA TRP A 45 -4.04 22.21 -18.96
C TRP A 45 -3.33 23.49 -19.42
N ALA A 46 -2.56 23.45 -20.50
CA ALA A 46 -1.94 24.65 -21.08
C ALA A 46 -2.97 25.73 -21.50
N ASP A 47 -4.24 25.35 -21.72
CA ASP A 47 -5.24 26.23 -22.34
C ASP A 47 -6.18 27.00 -21.37
N VAL A 48 -5.98 26.93 -20.04
CA VAL A 48 -6.87 27.64 -19.10
C VAL A 48 -6.12 28.69 -18.27
N PHE A 49 -6.04 29.89 -18.87
CA PHE A 49 -5.90 31.22 -18.25
C PHE A 49 -4.86 31.41 -17.12
N GLY A 50 -3.72 32.02 -17.50
CA GLY A 50 -3.32 33.33 -16.96
C GLY A 50 -3.21 33.51 -15.45
N GLY A 51 -2.37 32.72 -14.80
CA GLY A 51 -1.91 32.94 -13.43
C GLY A 51 -1.05 31.75 -13.03
N ARG A 52 0.24 31.97 -12.76
CA ARG A 52 1.28 30.95 -12.43
C ARG A 52 0.71 29.53 -12.30
N SER A 53 0.87 28.69 -13.33
CA SER A 53 0.30 27.34 -13.48
C SER A 53 -0.01 26.66 -12.14
N LYS A 54 -1.27 26.73 -11.70
CA LYS A 54 -1.73 26.20 -10.41
C LYS A 54 -1.37 24.72 -10.24
N ALA A 55 -1.54 23.92 -11.30
CA ALA A 55 -1.11 22.53 -11.35
C ALA A 55 0.39 22.34 -11.06
N TYR A 56 1.25 23.22 -11.58
CA TYR A 56 2.69 23.19 -11.29
C TYR A 56 2.98 23.54 -9.82
N GLN A 57 2.27 24.51 -9.25
CA GLN A 57 2.41 24.87 -7.83
C GLN A 57 1.90 23.77 -6.90
N ASP A 58 0.75 23.19 -7.22
CA ASP A 58 0.16 22.07 -6.47
C ASP A 58 1.12 20.88 -6.49
N GLN A 59 1.72 20.59 -7.64
CA GLN A 59 2.73 19.53 -7.77
C GLN A 59 3.98 19.82 -6.94
N LEU A 60 4.52 21.03 -6.99
CA LEU A 60 5.66 21.42 -6.15
C LEU A 60 5.32 21.33 -4.66
N SER A 61 4.11 21.75 -4.26
CA SER A 61 3.64 21.62 -2.89
C SER A 61 3.51 20.16 -2.46
N SER A 62 3.04 19.29 -3.36
CA SER A 62 2.95 17.85 -3.11
C SER A 62 4.33 17.23 -2.89
N LEU A 63 5.30 17.53 -3.77
CA LEU A 63 6.67 17.04 -3.64
C LEU A 63 7.35 17.58 -2.38
N TYR A 64 7.10 18.85 -2.02
CA TYR A 64 7.57 19.42 -0.76
C TYR A 64 7.01 18.65 0.45
N ASN A 65 5.70 18.44 0.50
CA ASN A 65 5.05 17.72 1.60
C ASN A 65 5.56 16.28 1.71
N GLU A 66 5.73 15.59 0.60
CA GLU A 66 6.31 14.24 0.57
C GLU A 66 7.74 14.24 1.11
N ALA A 67 8.56 15.25 0.79
CA ALA A 67 9.93 15.35 1.30
C ALA A 67 9.94 15.54 2.82
N ILE A 68 9.02 16.36 3.35
CA ILE A 68 8.86 16.55 4.78
C ILE A 68 8.39 15.27 5.48
N GLU A 69 7.43 14.53 4.91
CA GLU A 69 6.98 13.26 5.50
C GLU A 69 8.10 12.20 5.50
N LYS A 70 8.87 12.09 4.42
CA LYS A 70 10.06 11.22 4.37
C LYS A 70 11.11 11.64 5.40
N LEU A 71 11.31 12.94 5.61
CA LEU A 71 12.24 13.46 6.63
C LEU A 71 11.75 13.12 8.05
N LYS A 72 10.44 13.26 8.31
CA LYS A 72 9.81 12.84 9.57
C LYS A 72 9.97 11.35 9.79
N MET A 73 9.74 10.50 8.77
CA MET A 73 9.97 9.06 8.86
C MET A 73 11.44 8.74 9.20
N ALA A 74 12.40 9.41 8.58
CA ALA A 74 13.83 9.24 8.89
C ALA A 74 14.15 9.62 10.35
N ALA A 75 13.60 10.73 10.85
CA ALA A 75 13.76 11.12 12.26
C ALA A 75 13.06 10.13 13.21
N TYR A 76 11.87 9.66 12.84
CA TYR A 76 11.09 8.69 13.60
C TYR A 76 11.85 7.38 13.82
N GLN A 77 12.48 6.87 12.76
CA GLN A 77 13.31 5.66 12.80
C GLN A 77 14.47 5.76 13.81
N LEU A 78 14.90 6.99 14.13
CA LEU A 78 15.96 7.26 15.09
C LEU A 78 15.43 7.45 16.53
N GLY A 79 14.11 7.36 16.73
CA GLY A 79 13.45 7.63 18.00
C GLY A 79 13.31 9.11 18.33
N ALA A 80 13.46 9.99 17.34
CA ALA A 80 13.24 11.42 17.50
C ALA A 80 11.74 11.73 17.65
N ASN A 81 11.42 12.83 18.33
CA ASN A 81 10.07 13.39 18.37
C ASN A 81 9.99 14.81 17.79
N CYS A 82 11.11 15.37 17.32
CA CYS A 82 11.17 16.68 16.71
C CYS A 82 12.35 16.77 15.71
N ILE A 83 12.19 17.60 14.68
CA ILE A 83 13.23 18.04 13.75
C ILE A 83 13.36 19.56 13.86
N ILE A 84 14.58 20.05 14.10
CA ILE A 84 14.93 21.48 14.13
C ILE A 84 15.84 21.84 12.96
N GLY A 85 15.87 23.11 12.60
CA GLY A 85 16.74 23.64 11.55
C GLY A 85 16.42 23.04 10.18
N LEU A 86 15.12 22.87 9.87
CA LEU A 86 14.68 22.44 8.55
C LEU A 86 15.20 23.42 7.49
N SER A 87 15.92 22.88 6.50
CA SER A 87 16.23 23.54 5.23
C SER A 87 15.70 22.69 4.10
N VAL A 88 15.11 23.33 3.10
CA VAL A 88 14.64 22.65 1.88
C VAL A 88 15.22 23.37 0.68
N ASP A 89 16.00 22.64 -0.09
CA ASP A 89 16.63 23.09 -1.32
C ASP A 89 15.98 22.40 -2.51
N MET A 90 15.82 23.14 -3.61
CA MET A 90 15.30 22.60 -4.87
C MET A 90 16.30 22.87 -5.98
N ASP A 91 16.85 21.79 -6.51
CA ASP A 91 17.88 21.81 -7.55
C ASP A 91 17.34 21.26 -8.87
N GLU A 92 17.81 21.83 -9.98
CA GLU A 92 17.60 21.23 -11.30
C GLU A 92 18.79 20.34 -11.67
N ILE A 93 18.50 19.09 -12.01
CA ILE A 93 19.45 18.12 -12.55
C ILE A 93 19.11 17.90 -14.02
N SER A 94 19.89 18.50 -14.93
CA SER A 94 19.67 18.39 -16.37
C SER A 94 20.77 17.58 -17.07
N GLY A 95 20.37 16.75 -18.03
CA GLY A 95 21.29 15.95 -18.85
C GLY A 95 20.61 15.30 -20.05
N LYS A 96 21.27 15.33 -21.22
CA LYS A 96 20.81 14.67 -22.48
C LYS A 96 19.33 14.92 -22.81
N ASN A 97 18.89 16.18 -22.81
CA ASN A 97 17.51 16.61 -23.08
C ASN A 97 16.44 16.16 -22.06
N LYS A 98 16.84 15.71 -20.86
CA LYS A 98 15.93 15.49 -19.73
C LYS A 98 16.30 16.46 -18.61
N SER A 99 15.32 17.20 -18.11
CA SER A 99 15.45 17.97 -16.88
C SER A 99 14.72 17.24 -15.75
N MET A 100 15.29 17.23 -14.56
CA MET A 100 14.71 16.64 -13.35
C MET A 100 14.83 17.66 -12.23
N PHE A 101 13.83 17.73 -11.37
CA PHE A 101 13.89 18.51 -10.14
C PHE A 101 14.23 17.58 -8.98
N MET A 102 15.21 17.98 -8.17
CA MET A 102 15.51 17.33 -6.91
C MET A 102 15.11 18.25 -5.78
N ILE A 103 14.22 17.79 -4.91
CA ILE A 103 13.93 18.45 -3.63
C ILE A 103 14.72 17.71 -2.55
N THR A 104 15.54 18.47 -1.83
CA THR A 104 16.34 17.98 -0.70
C THR A 104 15.87 18.67 0.56
N ALA A 105 15.29 17.92 1.48
CA ALA A 105 14.96 18.41 2.82
C ALA A 105 16.00 17.89 3.82
N ILE A 106 16.55 18.76 4.65
CA ILE A 106 17.50 18.43 5.71
C ILE A 106 17.11 19.05 7.04
N GLY A 107 17.48 18.41 8.14
CA GLY A 107 17.30 18.96 9.48
C GLY A 107 18.04 18.16 10.53
N THR A 108 17.95 18.55 11.80
CA THR A 108 18.53 17.79 12.91
C THR A 108 17.45 17.09 13.71
N ALA A 109 17.53 15.77 13.80
CA ALA A 109 16.61 14.95 14.60
C ALA A 109 16.97 15.07 16.09
N VAL A 110 15.97 15.43 16.91
CA VAL A 110 16.15 15.70 18.34
C VAL A 110 15.04 15.06 19.18
N ILE A 111 15.31 14.92 20.47
CA ILE A 111 14.31 14.59 21.48
C ILE A 111 14.04 15.86 22.30
N ILE A 112 12.82 16.36 22.26
CA ILE A 112 12.33 17.46 23.10
C ILE A 112 11.54 16.93 24.30
N GLU A 113 11.42 17.77 25.33
CA GLU A 113 10.61 17.47 26.51
C GLU A 113 9.11 17.42 26.19
N ALA A 114 8.53 16.22 26.21
CA ALA A 114 7.07 16.08 26.28
C ALA A 114 6.61 16.35 27.72
N ASN A 115 5.63 17.24 27.87
CA ASN A 115 4.83 17.58 29.08
C ASN A 115 4.97 19.04 29.59
N SER A 116 4.47 20.00 28.83
CA SER A 116 3.77 21.16 29.39
C SER A 116 2.42 21.33 28.66
N PRO A 117 1.37 21.87 29.31
CA PRO A 117 0.09 22.19 28.64
C PRO A 117 0.26 23.10 27.42
N GLU A 118 1.32 23.92 27.40
CA GLU A 118 1.70 24.80 26.30
C GLU A 118 2.19 23.99 25.07
N ASN A 119 2.88 22.87 25.29
CA ASN A 119 3.36 22.00 24.20
C ASN A 119 2.22 21.26 23.49
N GLU A 120 1.12 20.96 24.17
CA GLU A 120 -0.09 20.41 23.52
C GLU A 120 -0.83 21.45 22.68
N ALA A 121 -0.78 22.73 23.07
CA ALA A 121 -1.43 23.81 22.32
C ALA A 121 -0.74 24.04 20.98
N ILE A 122 0.60 24.07 20.95
CA ILE A 122 1.41 24.24 19.73
C ILE A 122 1.14 23.10 18.72
N ILE A 123 0.97 21.87 19.19
CA ILE A 123 0.68 20.69 18.35
C ILE A 123 -0.78 20.67 17.85
N LYS A 124 -1.72 21.30 18.56
CA LYS A 124 -3.16 21.32 18.17
C LYS A 124 -3.51 22.41 17.14
N THR A 125 -2.65 23.42 16.96
CA THR A 125 -2.91 24.58 16.09
C THR A 125 -2.99 24.26 14.59
N ASP A 126 -2.49 23.11 14.12
CA ASP A 126 -2.47 22.77 12.67
C ASP A 126 -3.86 22.49 12.06
N THR A 127 -4.90 22.36 12.89
CA THR A 127 -6.22 21.89 12.41
C THR A 127 -7.28 23.00 12.26
N ILE A 128 -7.10 24.15 12.91
CA ILE A 128 -8.03 25.29 12.83
C ILE A 128 -7.26 26.51 12.37
N ILE A 129 -7.32 26.79 11.08
CA ILE A 129 -6.72 27.98 10.47
C ILE A 129 -7.61 29.21 10.74
N GLU A 130 -7.00 30.32 11.16
CA GLU A 130 -7.73 31.58 11.41
C GLU A 130 -8.30 32.19 10.12
N ASN A 131 -7.67 31.91 8.98
CA ASN A 131 -8.09 32.40 7.66
C ASN A 131 -8.04 31.24 6.65
N VAL A 132 -9.07 31.13 5.80
CA VAL A 132 -9.14 30.11 4.74
C VAL A 132 -9.27 30.79 3.37
N GLY A 133 -8.38 30.44 2.44
CA GLY A 133 -8.46 30.91 1.07
C GLY A 133 -9.64 30.29 0.32
N VAL A 134 -10.24 31.05 -0.61
CA VAL A 134 -11.38 30.59 -1.43
C VAL A 134 -11.05 29.32 -2.22
N ASP A 135 -9.79 29.14 -2.60
CA ASP A 135 -9.32 27.94 -3.29
C ASP A 135 -9.47 26.66 -2.47
N LYS A 136 -9.19 26.73 -1.16
CA LYS A 136 -9.37 25.58 -0.25
C LYS A 136 -10.85 25.25 -0.08
N ILE A 137 -11.71 26.27 -0.05
CA ILE A 137 -13.18 26.08 -0.03
C ILE A 137 -13.65 25.41 -1.33
N ASN A 138 -13.17 25.86 -2.49
CA ASN A 138 -13.56 25.30 -3.78
C ASN A 138 -13.04 23.86 -3.95
N ALA A 139 -11.82 23.56 -3.49
CA ALA A 139 -11.31 22.19 -3.46
C ALA A 139 -12.20 21.29 -2.59
N LEU A 140 -12.62 21.75 -1.40
CA LEU A 140 -13.55 20.99 -0.55
C LEU A 140 -14.91 20.78 -1.20
N ARG A 141 -15.47 21.79 -1.89
CA ARG A 141 -16.73 21.65 -2.64
C ARG A 141 -16.60 20.59 -3.72
N ASN A 142 -15.53 20.64 -4.51
CA ASN A 142 -15.28 19.67 -5.59
C ASN A 142 -15.07 18.25 -5.04
N LYS A 143 -14.32 18.11 -3.93
CA LYS A 143 -14.17 16.82 -3.22
C LYS A 143 -15.54 16.26 -2.82
N ASN A 144 -16.39 17.06 -2.19
CA ASN A 144 -17.72 16.61 -1.75
C ASN A 144 -18.61 16.19 -2.93
N LEU A 145 -18.62 16.96 -4.02
CA LEU A 145 -19.39 16.61 -5.23
C LEU A 145 -18.94 15.28 -5.84
N ILE A 146 -17.63 15.04 -5.90
CA ILE A 146 -17.06 13.79 -6.41
C ILE A 146 -17.46 12.60 -5.52
N ILE A 147 -17.38 12.76 -4.20
CA ILE A 147 -17.78 11.73 -3.23
C ILE A 147 -19.27 11.43 -3.37
N GLU A 148 -20.11 12.46 -3.46
CA GLU A 148 -21.56 12.31 -3.64
C GLU A 148 -21.88 11.56 -4.93
N GLY A 149 -21.31 12.00 -6.07
CA GLY A 149 -21.49 11.33 -7.36
C GLY A 149 -21.01 9.89 -7.35
N ALA A 150 -19.89 9.58 -6.68
CA ALA A 150 -19.38 8.22 -6.54
C ALA A 150 -20.33 7.35 -5.70
N SER A 151 -20.88 7.91 -4.61
CA SER A 151 -21.82 7.21 -3.73
C SER A 151 -23.14 6.87 -4.44
N GLN A 152 -23.56 7.72 -5.37
CA GLN A 152 -24.76 7.51 -6.21
C GLN A 152 -24.48 6.62 -7.42
N GLY A 153 -23.21 6.37 -7.74
CA GLY A 153 -22.81 5.58 -8.90
C GLY A 153 -22.84 6.35 -10.23
N GLU A 154 -23.01 7.68 -10.18
CA GLU A 154 -23.20 8.57 -11.33
C GLU A 154 -21.92 9.33 -11.72
N LEU A 155 -20.85 9.20 -10.94
CA LEU A 155 -19.58 9.87 -11.21
C LEU A 155 -18.99 9.42 -12.56
N ILE A 156 -18.76 10.38 -13.45
CA ILE A 156 -18.07 10.16 -14.73
C ILE A 156 -16.57 10.33 -14.50
N LEU A 157 -15.80 9.29 -14.80
CA LEU A 157 -14.34 9.26 -14.62
C LEU A 157 -13.63 9.71 -15.89
N ASP A 158 -13.59 11.03 -16.13
CA ASP A 158 -12.70 11.63 -17.12
C ASP A 158 -11.31 11.90 -16.53
N ASP A 159 -10.36 12.34 -17.36
CA ASP A 159 -8.99 12.59 -16.93
C ASP A 159 -8.91 13.74 -15.89
N LYS A 160 -9.85 14.70 -15.88
CA LYS A 160 -9.91 15.77 -14.88
C LYS A 160 -10.34 15.25 -13.51
N ILE A 161 -11.34 14.38 -13.47
CA ILE A 161 -11.84 13.77 -12.23
C ILE A 161 -10.79 12.84 -11.64
N TRP A 162 -10.13 12.01 -12.45
CA TRP A 162 -9.00 11.19 -11.99
C TRP A 162 -7.90 12.02 -11.34
N ASN A 163 -7.42 13.06 -12.03
CA ASN A 163 -6.38 13.93 -11.52
C ASN A 163 -6.81 14.60 -10.20
N PHE A 164 -8.05 15.08 -10.11
CA PHE A 164 -8.55 15.69 -8.88
C PHE A 164 -8.59 14.69 -7.72
N ILE A 165 -9.06 13.46 -7.96
CA ILE A 165 -9.10 12.39 -6.94
C ILE A 165 -7.69 12.07 -6.43
N ILE A 166 -6.74 11.90 -7.35
CA ILE A 166 -5.35 11.54 -7.04
C ILE A 166 -4.66 12.67 -6.29
N SER A 167 -4.69 13.89 -6.81
CA SER A 167 -4.01 15.04 -6.19
C SER A 167 -4.58 15.43 -4.83
N ASN A 168 -5.86 15.12 -4.56
CA ASN A 168 -6.50 15.40 -3.28
C ASN A 168 -6.68 14.16 -2.39
N GLN A 169 -6.11 13.01 -2.77
CA GLN A 169 -6.13 11.75 -2.01
C GLN A 169 -7.53 11.39 -1.50
N ILE A 170 -8.53 11.40 -2.39
CA ILE A 170 -9.94 11.18 -2.01
C ILE A 170 -10.17 9.68 -1.77
N GLU A 171 -9.91 9.21 -0.55
CA GLU A 171 -10.04 7.80 -0.16
C GLU A 171 -11.47 7.25 -0.29
N GLU A 172 -12.46 8.12 -0.10
CA GLU A 172 -13.87 7.77 -0.01
C GLU A 172 -14.44 7.19 -1.32
N VAL A 173 -13.78 7.44 -2.46
CA VAL A 173 -14.20 6.91 -3.77
C VAL A 173 -13.63 5.53 -4.08
N SER A 174 -12.73 4.99 -3.26
CA SER A 174 -12.04 3.71 -3.51
C SER A 174 -12.97 2.56 -3.91
N LEU A 175 -14.07 2.35 -3.18
CA LEU A 175 -15.05 1.30 -3.47
C LEU A 175 -15.73 1.50 -4.82
N PHE A 176 -16.04 2.75 -5.17
CA PHE A 176 -16.61 3.09 -6.47
C PHE A 176 -15.61 2.79 -7.60
N LEU A 177 -14.34 3.18 -7.43
CA LEU A 177 -13.28 2.92 -8.41
C LEU A 177 -13.05 1.43 -8.62
N ILE A 178 -13.03 0.63 -7.55
CA ILE A 178 -12.90 -0.83 -7.64
C ILE A 178 -14.11 -1.44 -8.36
N LYS A 179 -15.33 -0.99 -8.05
CA LYS A 179 -16.53 -1.44 -8.77
C LYS A 179 -16.44 -1.14 -10.27
N LYS A 180 -16.03 0.07 -10.65
CA LYS A 180 -15.81 0.45 -12.05
C LYS A 180 -14.71 -0.35 -12.72
N TYR A 181 -13.65 -0.69 -11.99
CA TYR A 181 -12.63 -1.59 -12.48
C TYR A 181 -13.19 -3.01 -12.72
N THR A 182 -14.02 -3.52 -11.82
CA THR A 182 -14.70 -4.82 -11.98
C THR A 182 -15.60 -4.84 -13.21
N GLU A 183 -16.36 -3.77 -13.46
CA GLU A 183 -17.15 -3.58 -14.69
C GLU A 183 -16.23 -3.64 -15.94
N ALA A 184 -15.12 -2.91 -15.94
CA ALA A 184 -14.16 -2.91 -17.05
C ALA A 184 -13.50 -4.29 -17.29
N VAL A 185 -13.22 -5.06 -16.24
CA VAL A 185 -12.65 -6.42 -16.35
C VAL A 185 -13.67 -7.42 -16.90
N ILE A 186 -14.96 -7.24 -16.60
CA ILE A 186 -16.03 -8.08 -17.16
C ILE A 186 -16.11 -7.88 -18.69
N ASP A 187 -16.00 -6.64 -19.15
CA ASP A 187 -16.09 -6.27 -20.58
C ASP A 187 -14.77 -6.41 -21.35
N GLU A 188 -13.69 -6.85 -20.69
CA GLU A 188 -12.32 -6.93 -21.23
C GLU A 188 -12.21 -7.73 -22.54
N SER A 189 -13.07 -8.72 -22.76
CA SER A 189 -13.08 -9.49 -24.01
C SER A 189 -13.45 -8.65 -25.24
N MET A 190 -14.21 -7.58 -25.06
CA MET A 190 -14.64 -6.66 -26.10
C MET A 190 -13.74 -5.42 -26.18
N HIS A 191 -13.22 -4.97 -25.04
CA HIS A 191 -12.46 -3.72 -24.90
C HIS A 191 -11.23 -3.87 -23.96
N PRO A 192 -10.20 -4.64 -24.36
CA PRO A 192 -9.05 -4.94 -23.49
C PRO A 192 -8.23 -3.70 -23.10
N GLU A 193 -8.22 -2.67 -23.94
CA GLU A 193 -7.56 -1.39 -23.67
C GLU A 193 -8.18 -0.63 -22.50
N VAL A 194 -9.49 -0.79 -22.27
CA VAL A 194 -10.23 -0.08 -21.22
C VAL A 194 -9.82 -0.60 -19.84
N SER A 195 -9.83 -1.92 -19.63
CA SER A 195 -9.40 -2.52 -18.35
C SER A 195 -7.93 -2.21 -18.05
N SER A 196 -7.07 -2.21 -19.08
CA SER A 196 -5.65 -1.89 -18.94
C SER A 196 -5.40 -0.42 -18.56
N LYS A 197 -6.06 0.54 -19.24
CA LYS A 197 -5.96 1.97 -18.89
C LYS A 197 -6.48 2.21 -17.47
N PHE A 198 -7.61 1.61 -17.12
CA PHE A 198 -8.20 1.75 -15.79
C PHE A 198 -7.28 1.19 -14.70
N TYR A 199 -6.69 0.01 -14.91
CA TYR A 199 -5.75 -0.59 -13.96
C TYR A 199 -4.58 0.33 -13.64
N LYS A 200 -4.00 0.98 -14.66
CA LYS A 200 -2.90 1.94 -14.46
C LYS A 200 -3.34 3.13 -13.59
N GLN A 201 -4.50 3.70 -13.87
CA GLN A 201 -5.04 4.79 -13.04
C GLN A 201 -5.32 4.35 -11.60
N LEU A 202 -5.80 3.12 -11.43
CA LEU A 202 -6.06 2.55 -10.10
C LEU A 202 -4.77 2.34 -9.30
N VAL A 203 -3.68 1.91 -9.93
CA VAL A 203 -2.35 1.82 -9.30
C VAL A 203 -1.88 3.20 -8.82
N ILE A 204 -1.94 4.21 -9.69
CA ILE A 204 -1.53 5.60 -9.35
C ILE A 204 -2.37 6.15 -8.20
N TYR A 205 -3.68 5.91 -8.23
CA TYR A 205 -4.58 6.29 -7.14
C TYR A 205 -4.14 5.67 -5.81
N PHE A 206 -3.96 4.35 -5.73
CA PHE A 206 -3.55 3.71 -4.47
C PHE A 206 -2.15 4.13 -4.01
N ASP A 207 -1.23 4.38 -4.94
CA ASP A 207 0.11 4.87 -4.64
C ASP A 207 0.07 6.27 -3.99
N SER A 208 -0.83 7.14 -4.48
CA SER A 208 -1.00 8.50 -3.95
C SER A 208 -1.59 8.60 -2.53
N LEU A 209 -2.26 7.55 -2.05
CA LEU A 209 -2.91 7.57 -0.74
C LEU A 209 -1.90 7.44 0.41
N PRO A 210 -2.26 7.88 1.64
CA PRO A 210 -1.48 7.60 2.84
C PRO A 210 -1.32 6.08 3.09
N ASP A 211 -0.18 5.66 3.64
CA ASP A 211 0.14 4.24 3.89
C ASP A 211 -0.90 3.54 4.78
N ASP A 212 -1.30 4.17 5.89
CA ASP A 212 -2.30 3.59 6.81
C ASP A 212 -3.66 3.36 6.12
N SER A 213 -4.02 4.25 5.19
CA SER A 213 -5.27 4.17 4.44
C SER A 213 -5.22 3.12 3.33
N LYS A 214 -4.14 3.08 2.53
CA LYS A 214 -4.02 2.14 1.39
C LYS A 214 -4.07 0.68 1.85
N PHE A 215 -3.48 0.33 3.00
CA PHE A 215 -3.58 -1.03 3.55
C PHE A 215 -5.03 -1.42 3.83
N ASN A 216 -5.76 -0.58 4.54
CA ASN A 216 -7.16 -0.87 4.90
C ASN A 216 -8.04 -1.02 3.67
N LEU A 217 -7.88 -0.12 2.70
CA LEU A 217 -8.68 -0.10 1.48
C LEU A 217 -8.37 -1.31 0.56
N LEU A 218 -7.10 -1.61 0.29
CA LEU A 218 -6.72 -2.71 -0.60
C LEU A 218 -7.05 -4.08 0.00
N TYR A 219 -6.68 -4.33 1.26
CA TYR A 219 -7.00 -5.60 1.91
C TYR A 219 -8.52 -5.74 2.12
N GLY A 220 -9.22 -4.64 2.43
CA GLY A 220 -10.69 -4.52 2.39
C GLY A 220 -11.29 -4.99 1.08
N ALA A 221 -10.82 -4.41 -0.02
CA ALA A 221 -11.29 -4.75 -1.36
C ALA A 221 -11.01 -6.21 -1.74
N ILE A 222 -9.81 -6.71 -1.45
CA ILE A 222 -9.43 -8.10 -1.73
C ILE A 222 -10.25 -9.08 -0.91
N GLU A 223 -10.64 -8.74 0.31
CA GLU A 223 -11.52 -9.58 1.13
C GLU A 223 -12.96 -9.60 0.57
N ALA A 224 -13.51 -8.43 0.21
CA ALA A 224 -14.90 -8.28 -0.21
C ALA A 224 -15.18 -8.70 -1.67
N GLU A 225 -14.19 -8.59 -2.56
CA GLU A 225 -14.36 -8.85 -3.99
C GLU A 225 -14.63 -10.34 -4.26
N LYS A 226 -15.42 -10.60 -5.31
CA LYS A 226 -15.87 -11.93 -5.75
C LYS A 226 -15.25 -12.33 -7.09
N ASN A 227 -14.90 -11.37 -7.95
CA ASN A 227 -14.31 -11.63 -9.25
C ASN A 227 -12.81 -11.97 -9.12
N GLU A 228 -12.42 -13.22 -9.37
CA GLU A 228 -11.02 -13.68 -9.20
C GLU A 228 -10.02 -12.90 -10.06
N ARG A 229 -10.38 -12.47 -11.27
CA ARG A 229 -9.48 -11.66 -12.11
C ARG A 229 -9.18 -10.31 -11.45
N VAL A 230 -10.19 -9.67 -10.86
CA VAL A 230 -10.03 -8.42 -10.13
C VAL A 230 -9.21 -8.63 -8.87
N ILE A 231 -9.48 -9.68 -8.10
CA ILE A 231 -8.73 -10.01 -6.88
C ILE A 231 -7.25 -10.22 -7.18
N LEU A 232 -6.92 -10.92 -8.27
CA LEU A 232 -5.53 -11.09 -8.73
C LEU A 232 -4.89 -9.75 -9.04
N LYS A 233 -5.58 -8.88 -9.79
CA LYS A 233 -5.07 -7.56 -10.15
C LYS A 233 -4.87 -6.64 -8.95
N LEU A 234 -5.81 -6.62 -8.00
CA LEU A 234 -5.65 -5.91 -6.73
C LEU A 234 -4.49 -6.48 -5.89
N SER A 235 -4.29 -7.80 -5.90
CA SER A 235 -3.13 -8.43 -5.26
C SER A 235 -1.82 -7.99 -5.92
N GLU A 236 -1.79 -7.86 -7.25
CA GLU A 236 -0.61 -7.33 -7.95
C GLU A 236 -0.35 -5.86 -7.60
N ILE A 237 -1.36 -5.02 -7.32
CA ILE A 237 -1.12 -3.65 -6.80
C ILE A 237 -0.37 -3.72 -5.46
N ILE A 238 -0.76 -4.61 -4.55
CA ILE A 238 -0.02 -4.80 -3.28
C ILE A 238 1.43 -5.18 -3.53
N LYS A 239 1.69 -6.02 -4.53
CA LYS A 239 3.04 -6.46 -4.88
C LYS A 239 3.87 -5.35 -5.54
N GLU A 240 3.30 -4.64 -6.53
CA GLU A 240 3.95 -3.56 -7.28
C GLU A 240 4.33 -2.40 -6.37
N LEU A 241 3.45 -2.05 -5.42
CA LEU A 241 3.65 -0.95 -4.49
C LEU A 241 4.35 -1.37 -3.18
N ASN A 242 4.77 -2.64 -3.06
CA ASN A 242 5.39 -3.20 -1.85
C ASN A 242 4.56 -2.93 -0.57
N LEU A 243 3.29 -3.33 -0.59
CA LEU A 243 2.31 -3.08 0.48
C LEU A 243 2.03 -4.30 1.35
N PHE A 244 3.05 -5.15 1.57
CA PHE A 244 2.95 -6.22 2.55
C PHE A 244 2.58 -5.65 3.93
N ASN A 245 1.52 -6.20 4.53
CA ASN A 245 1.01 -5.78 5.84
C ASN A 245 0.61 -7.01 6.67
N TYR A 246 1.25 -7.17 7.83
CA TYR A 246 1.05 -8.32 8.71
C TYR A 246 -0.39 -8.45 9.21
N GLU A 247 -0.99 -7.36 9.70
CA GLU A 247 -2.35 -7.36 10.23
C GLU A 247 -3.38 -7.70 9.15
N GLY A 248 -3.22 -7.16 7.95
CA GLY A 248 -4.04 -7.46 6.78
C GLY A 248 -3.99 -8.94 6.39
N ILE A 249 -2.80 -9.55 6.38
CA ILE A 249 -2.63 -10.98 6.11
C ILE A 249 -3.31 -11.84 7.19
N LEU A 250 -3.13 -11.50 8.47
CA LEU A 250 -3.80 -12.20 9.57
C LEU A 250 -5.33 -12.09 9.47
N ARG A 251 -5.86 -10.92 9.08
CA ARG A 251 -7.30 -10.73 8.85
C ARG A 251 -7.82 -11.70 7.80
N LEU A 252 -7.10 -11.86 6.68
CA LEU A 252 -7.47 -12.82 5.62
C LEU A 252 -7.37 -14.28 6.10
N PHE A 253 -6.34 -14.63 6.89
CA PHE A 253 -6.20 -15.99 7.45
C PHE A 253 -7.27 -16.35 8.48
N ASN A 254 -7.75 -15.36 9.24
CA ASN A 254 -8.78 -15.56 10.26
C ASN A 254 -10.21 -15.54 9.68
N ASN A 255 -10.39 -15.24 8.40
CA ASN A 255 -11.68 -15.27 7.74
C ASN A 255 -12.25 -16.71 7.71
N SER A 256 -13.57 -16.88 7.81
CA SER A 256 -14.20 -18.22 7.79
C SER A 256 -14.13 -18.90 6.41
N ALA A 257 -14.11 -18.12 5.33
CA ALA A 257 -14.12 -18.61 3.97
C ALA A 257 -12.73 -19.03 3.49
N PHE A 258 -12.57 -20.28 3.07
CA PHE A 258 -11.26 -20.83 2.70
C PHE A 258 -10.62 -20.13 1.49
N ASN A 259 -11.41 -19.70 0.51
CA ASN A 259 -10.92 -18.93 -0.62
C ASN A 259 -10.30 -17.58 -0.19
N ILE A 260 -10.85 -16.92 0.83
CA ILE A 260 -10.28 -15.67 1.38
C ILE A 260 -8.94 -15.95 2.05
N LYS A 261 -8.83 -17.07 2.80
CA LYS A 261 -7.55 -17.52 3.36
C LYS A 261 -6.49 -17.71 2.27
N LYS A 262 -6.85 -18.34 1.13
CA LYS A 262 -5.94 -18.52 -0.01
C LYS A 262 -5.42 -17.19 -0.58
N ARG A 263 -6.25 -16.13 -0.60
CA ARG A 263 -5.81 -14.77 -0.98
C ARG A 263 -4.72 -14.27 -0.04
N GLY A 264 -4.89 -14.46 1.26
CA GLY A 264 -3.88 -14.16 2.28
C GLY A 264 -2.57 -14.92 2.05
N LEU A 265 -2.63 -16.19 1.65
CA LEU A 265 -1.45 -17.01 1.41
C LEU A 265 -0.64 -16.53 0.20
N ARG A 266 -1.32 -16.04 -0.84
CA ARG A 266 -0.68 -15.39 -1.98
C ARG A 266 0.04 -14.13 -1.54
N ILE A 267 -0.67 -13.23 -0.86
CA ILE A 267 -0.15 -11.94 -0.42
C ILE A 267 0.98 -12.08 0.61
N SER A 268 0.98 -13.15 1.42
CA SER A 268 2.03 -13.38 2.41
C SER A 268 3.42 -13.61 1.81
N THR A 269 3.51 -13.78 0.49
CA THR A 269 4.79 -13.88 -0.22
C THR A 269 5.27 -12.57 -0.83
N TYR A 270 4.49 -11.49 -0.76
CA TYR A 270 4.89 -10.19 -1.27
C TYR A 270 5.83 -9.44 -0.32
N ASP A 271 6.34 -8.30 -0.77
CA ASP A 271 7.34 -7.49 -0.06
C ASP A 271 6.77 -6.18 0.47
N LYS A 272 7.52 -5.56 1.38
CA LYS A 272 7.35 -4.18 1.82
C LYS A 272 8.63 -3.38 1.56
N THR A 273 8.51 -2.07 1.42
CA THR A 273 9.63 -1.18 1.08
C THR A 273 10.83 -1.32 2.02
N PHE A 274 10.57 -1.50 3.32
CA PHE A 274 11.61 -1.68 4.33
C PHE A 274 11.19 -2.72 5.36
N PHE A 275 12.12 -3.63 5.70
CA PHE A 275 11.95 -4.59 6.80
C PHE A 275 12.72 -4.11 8.04
N ASN A 276 12.08 -4.23 9.19
CA ASN A 276 12.68 -4.00 10.51
C ASN A 276 12.64 -5.28 11.37
N LYS A 277 13.12 -5.16 12.61
CA LYS A 277 13.18 -6.30 13.55
C LYS A 277 11.81 -6.90 13.85
N ASN A 278 10.78 -6.08 14.04
CA ASN A 278 9.42 -6.56 14.32
C ASN A 278 8.85 -7.30 13.11
N ASP A 279 9.16 -6.84 11.88
CA ASP A 279 8.69 -7.51 10.66
C ASP A 279 9.22 -8.94 10.55
N LYS A 280 10.42 -9.23 11.06
CA LYS A 280 10.95 -10.60 11.13
C LYS A 280 10.12 -11.48 12.07
N GLU A 281 9.76 -10.97 13.24
CA GLU A 281 8.88 -11.69 14.17
C GLU A 281 7.50 -11.92 13.54
N ASP A 282 6.99 -10.94 12.82
CA ASP A 282 5.70 -11.02 12.12
C ASP A 282 5.72 -12.02 10.96
N LEU A 283 6.81 -12.09 10.19
CA LEU A 283 7.02 -13.12 9.17
C LEU A 283 7.11 -14.52 9.79
N GLN A 284 7.77 -14.67 10.95
CA GLN A 284 7.82 -15.95 11.68
C GLN A 284 6.40 -16.37 12.13
N LYS A 285 5.63 -15.43 12.68
CA LYS A 285 4.22 -15.67 13.06
C LYS A 285 3.37 -16.05 11.85
N ILE A 286 3.54 -15.40 10.70
CA ILE A 286 2.85 -15.78 9.45
C ILE A 286 3.24 -17.20 9.03
N SER A 287 4.53 -17.54 9.01
CA SER A 287 4.99 -18.89 8.62
C SER A 287 4.39 -19.98 9.52
N ALA A 288 4.36 -19.74 10.84
CA ALA A 288 3.69 -20.63 11.79
C ALA A 288 2.18 -20.72 11.49
N LYS A 289 1.52 -19.57 11.28
CA LYS A 289 0.09 -19.50 11.02
C LYS A 289 -0.33 -20.22 9.75
N ILE A 290 0.50 -20.21 8.69
CA ILE A 290 0.25 -20.98 7.47
C ILE A 290 0.10 -22.48 7.79
N GLY A 291 0.94 -23.02 8.69
CA GLY A 291 0.85 -24.42 9.10
C GLY A 291 -0.42 -24.76 9.89
N GLU A 292 -0.92 -23.81 10.69
CA GLU A 292 -2.18 -23.98 11.45
C GLU A 292 -3.42 -23.87 10.55
N VAL A 293 -3.38 -22.96 9.58
CA VAL A 293 -4.55 -22.61 8.77
C VAL A 293 -4.76 -23.56 7.60
N PHE A 294 -3.68 -24.03 6.97
CA PHE A 294 -3.73 -24.85 5.76
C PHE A 294 -3.31 -26.29 6.04
N ILE A 295 -4.16 -27.00 6.77
CA ILE A 295 -4.03 -28.44 7.03
C ILE A 295 -4.59 -29.27 5.87
N GLU A 296 -4.28 -30.56 5.85
CA GLU A 296 -4.89 -31.50 4.91
C GLU A 296 -6.41 -31.51 5.09
N ARG A 297 -7.12 -31.36 3.98
CA ARG A 297 -8.60 -31.40 3.90
C ARG A 297 -9.11 -32.75 3.41
N GLY A 298 -8.30 -33.45 2.63
CA GLY A 298 -8.57 -34.82 2.21
C GLY A 298 -8.21 -35.85 3.26
N ILE A 299 -8.83 -37.02 3.20
CA ILE A 299 -8.60 -38.12 4.15
C ILE A 299 -7.66 -39.14 3.51
N ARG A 300 -6.51 -39.39 4.13
CA ARG A 300 -5.57 -40.44 3.73
C ARG A 300 -6.15 -41.82 4.08
N THR A 301 -6.13 -42.75 3.13
CA THR A 301 -6.63 -44.12 3.29
C THR A 301 -5.73 -45.12 2.55
N LEU A 302 -5.92 -46.42 2.81
CA LEU A 302 -5.21 -47.49 2.13
C LEU A 302 -6.12 -48.14 1.09
N LYS A 303 -5.61 -48.31 -0.13
CA LYS A 303 -6.31 -49.00 -1.23
C LYS A 303 -5.56 -50.25 -1.63
N LYS A 304 -6.26 -51.39 -1.67
CA LYS A 304 -5.72 -52.65 -2.21
C LYS A 304 -5.49 -52.53 -3.70
N GLN A 305 -4.31 -52.97 -4.15
CA GLN A 305 -3.99 -53.01 -5.57
C GLN A 305 -4.67 -54.23 -6.22
N LEU A 306 -5.19 -54.06 -7.44
CA LEU A 306 -6.12 -55.02 -8.08
C LEU A 306 -5.55 -56.44 -8.29
N LEU A 307 -4.25 -56.64 -8.11
CA LEU A 307 -3.54 -57.91 -8.32
C LEU A 307 -2.37 -58.11 -7.32
N SER A 308 -2.35 -57.38 -6.20
CA SER A 308 -1.29 -57.49 -5.18
C SER A 308 -1.88 -57.45 -3.78
N SER A 309 -1.27 -58.20 -2.86
CA SER A 309 -1.52 -58.06 -1.41
C SER A 309 -0.94 -56.77 -0.84
N LYS A 310 -0.19 -55.99 -1.63
CA LYS A 310 0.34 -54.68 -1.23
C LYS A 310 -0.78 -53.64 -1.23
N GLU A 311 -0.86 -52.92 -0.13
CA GLU A 311 -1.72 -51.75 0.01
C GLU A 311 -0.94 -50.50 -0.42
N LYS A 312 -1.63 -49.59 -1.12
CA LYS A 312 -1.09 -48.28 -1.51
C LYS A 312 -1.83 -47.20 -0.74
N GLU A 313 -1.08 -46.26 -0.17
CA GLU A 313 -1.66 -45.06 0.41
C GLU A 313 -2.24 -44.16 -0.70
N VAL A 314 -3.47 -43.71 -0.49
CA VAL A 314 -4.25 -42.84 -1.36
C VAL A 314 -4.93 -41.78 -0.49
N TRP A 315 -5.52 -40.76 -1.11
CA TRP A 315 -6.31 -39.79 -0.38
C TRP A 315 -7.68 -39.60 -1.03
N THR A 316 -8.71 -39.38 -0.21
CA THR A 316 -10.08 -39.11 -0.64
C THR A 316 -10.36 -37.62 -0.48
N CYS A 317 -10.72 -36.99 -1.58
CA CYS A 317 -11.06 -35.57 -1.64
C CYS A 317 -12.46 -35.30 -1.05
N GLU A 318 -12.72 -34.06 -0.62
CA GLU A 318 -14.04 -33.62 -0.13
C GLU A 318 -15.16 -33.80 -1.18
N CYS A 319 -14.83 -33.86 -2.47
CA CYS A 319 -15.81 -34.20 -3.52
C CYS A 319 -16.09 -35.70 -3.67
N GLY A 320 -15.47 -36.56 -2.85
CA GLY A 320 -15.68 -38.01 -2.81
C GLY A 320 -14.80 -38.84 -3.75
N LYS A 321 -13.95 -38.22 -4.58
CA LYS A 321 -13.01 -38.95 -5.44
C LYS A 321 -11.75 -39.36 -4.68
N THR A 322 -11.31 -40.61 -4.88
CA THR A 322 -10.03 -41.13 -4.35
C THR A 322 -8.93 -40.96 -5.38
N ASN A 323 -7.79 -40.44 -4.96
CA ASN A 323 -6.66 -40.10 -5.81
C ASN A 323 -5.35 -40.62 -5.21
N ASP A 324 -4.34 -40.77 -6.04
CA ASP A 324 -3.00 -41.12 -5.58
C ASP A 324 -2.40 -39.99 -4.72
N LEU A 325 -1.49 -40.34 -3.81
CA LEU A 325 -0.70 -39.32 -3.09
C LEU A 325 0.01 -38.38 -4.09
N ASP A 326 0.18 -37.13 -3.67
CA ASP A 326 0.82 -36.05 -4.43
C ASP A 326 0.14 -35.71 -5.78
N SER A 327 -1.04 -36.28 -6.05
CA SER A 327 -1.86 -35.95 -7.21
C SER A 327 -2.95 -34.91 -6.86
N HIS A 328 -3.40 -34.17 -7.87
CA HIS A 328 -4.60 -33.35 -7.74
C HIS A 328 -5.83 -34.22 -7.98
N CYS A 329 -6.94 -33.85 -7.36
CA CYS A 329 -8.19 -34.58 -7.45
C CYS A 329 -8.68 -34.68 -8.90
N SER A 330 -9.00 -35.89 -9.33
CA SER A 330 -9.55 -36.16 -10.67
C SER A 330 -10.95 -35.56 -10.90
N GLY A 331 -11.67 -35.17 -9.84
CA GLY A 331 -13.00 -34.57 -9.93
C GLY A 331 -13.02 -33.04 -9.87
N CYS A 332 -12.30 -32.45 -8.92
CA CYS A 332 -12.32 -31.00 -8.67
C CYS A 332 -10.98 -30.30 -8.90
N GLU A 333 -9.94 -31.04 -9.32
CA GLU A 333 -8.60 -30.52 -9.61
C GLU A 333 -7.85 -29.87 -8.44
N LEU A 334 -8.36 -29.98 -7.21
CA LEU A 334 -7.69 -29.52 -6.00
C LEU A 334 -6.74 -30.58 -5.46
N ASP A 335 -5.60 -30.17 -4.90
CA ASP A 335 -4.75 -31.06 -4.08
C ASP A 335 -5.38 -31.38 -2.71
N ILE A 336 -4.68 -32.17 -1.90
CA ILE A 336 -5.13 -32.58 -0.56
C ILE A 336 -5.32 -31.39 0.40
N TYR A 337 -4.71 -30.24 0.13
CA TYR A 337 -4.84 -29.01 0.92
C TYR A 337 -5.93 -28.06 0.37
N GLY A 338 -6.55 -28.38 -0.77
CA GLY A 338 -7.61 -27.57 -1.37
C GLY A 338 -7.12 -26.50 -2.36
N PHE A 339 -6.00 -26.71 -3.02
CA PHE A 339 -5.42 -25.75 -3.97
C PHE A 339 -5.35 -26.30 -5.41
N TYR A 340 -5.62 -25.44 -6.39
CA TYR A 340 -5.38 -25.72 -7.81
C TYR A 340 -3.88 -25.68 -8.15
N ARG A 341 -3.51 -26.27 -9.29
CA ARG A 341 -2.10 -26.35 -9.74
C ARG A 341 -1.39 -25.01 -9.88
N HIS A 342 -2.11 -23.98 -10.33
CA HIS A 342 -1.56 -22.64 -10.56
C HIS A 342 -1.50 -21.79 -9.28
N GLU A 343 -2.14 -22.24 -8.19
CA GLU A 343 -2.14 -21.51 -6.92
C GLU A 343 -0.86 -21.80 -6.13
N ILE A 344 -0.39 -20.79 -5.41
CA ILE A 344 0.73 -20.96 -4.48
C ILE A 344 0.34 -21.93 -3.36
N LYS A 345 1.22 -22.89 -3.09
CA LYS A 345 1.01 -23.93 -2.08
C LYS A 345 1.54 -23.48 -0.72
N PRO A 346 0.92 -23.91 0.40
CA PRO A 346 1.35 -23.54 1.75
C PRO A 346 2.84 -23.79 2.01
N LEU A 347 3.34 -24.96 1.58
CA LEU A 347 4.76 -25.32 1.75
C LEU A 347 5.70 -24.38 0.98
N ASN A 348 5.32 -23.97 -0.24
CA ASN A 348 6.14 -23.08 -1.05
C ASN A 348 6.15 -21.66 -0.46
N ALA A 349 4.99 -21.18 0.03
CA ALA A 349 4.91 -19.90 0.72
C ALA A 349 5.76 -19.89 2.00
N LYS A 350 5.71 -20.95 2.81
CA LYS A 350 6.56 -21.09 4.02
C LYS A 350 8.04 -21.03 3.69
N LYS A 351 8.50 -21.82 2.72
CA LYS A 351 9.90 -21.81 2.29
C LYS A 351 10.36 -20.43 1.83
N TYR A 352 9.51 -19.74 1.08
CA TYR A 352 9.81 -18.39 0.61
C TYR A 352 9.90 -17.38 1.77
N ILE A 353 8.99 -17.46 2.76
CA ILE A 353 9.02 -16.62 3.96
C ILE A 353 10.24 -16.93 4.83
N GLU A 354 10.60 -18.19 5.00
CA GLU A 354 11.79 -18.63 5.74
C GLU A 354 13.07 -18.08 5.09
N GLN A 355 13.20 -18.22 3.77
CA GLN A 355 14.30 -17.62 3.01
C GLN A 355 14.35 -16.09 3.19
N LYS A 356 13.18 -15.43 3.16
CA LYS A 356 13.08 -13.98 3.39
C LYS A 356 13.57 -13.58 4.78
N ILE A 357 13.18 -14.32 5.82
CA ILE A 357 13.65 -14.10 7.20
C ILE A 357 15.18 -14.24 7.29
N GLU A 358 15.76 -15.25 6.64
CA GLU A 358 17.21 -15.45 6.60
C GLU A 358 17.94 -14.27 5.96
N LEU A 359 17.45 -13.80 4.81
CA LEU A 359 18.01 -12.65 4.08
C LEU A 359 17.91 -11.35 4.91
N ILE A 360 16.76 -11.09 5.54
CA ILE A 360 16.58 -9.93 6.43
C ILE A 360 17.56 -10.01 7.61
N SER A 361 17.77 -11.20 8.17
CA SER A 361 18.65 -11.40 9.33
C SER A 361 20.14 -11.11 9.05
N GLN A 362 20.54 -11.00 7.78
CA GLN A 362 21.90 -10.57 7.43
C GLN A 362 22.12 -9.07 7.65
N TYR A 363 21.04 -8.27 7.68
CA TYR A 363 21.08 -6.81 7.77
C TYR A 363 20.39 -6.25 9.02
N VAL A 364 19.42 -6.98 9.59
CA VAL A 364 18.60 -6.56 10.72
C VAL A 364 18.69 -7.59 11.84
N GLY A 365 19.19 -7.15 13.01
CA GLY A 365 19.47 -7.98 14.19
C GLY A 365 18.27 -8.38 15.04
#